data_AF-A0A969F2K4-F1
#
_entry.id   AF-A0A969F2K4-F1
#
_cell.length_a   1.000
_cell.length_b   1.000
_cell.length_c   1.000
_cell.angle_alpha   90.00
_cell.angle_beta   90.00
_cell.angle_gamma   90.00
#
_symmetry.space_group_name_H-M   'P 1'
#
loop_
_entity.id
_entity.type
_entity.pdbx_description
1 polymer ?
#
loop_
_entity_poly.entity_id
_entity_poly.type
_entity_poly.pdbx_seq_one_letter_code
_entity_poly.pdbx_strand_id
1 'polypeptide(L)'
;MSELTHTTTAEPFLRRAGGLAIMSGIISTIGVFFLIVMFVLFTTPYKELGMTFGQINDICIAIQYLLTIPLALALDRVLRPYHPTFIRLATVIGIASMIVVILLQLALVYGFLTFEQQVGWVTLAMIGGVGSWLIVTGFVARSTGRLPRSVLMSALAVPYLGYPVWAFWLGRRLLNW
;
A
#
# COMPACT_ATOMS: atom_id res chain seq x y z
N MET A 1 27.52 22.43 -31.16
CA MET A 1 26.70 21.35 -30.58
C MET A 1 26.41 21.73 -29.15
N SER A 2 25.18 22.18 -28.86
CA SER A 2 24.76 22.59 -27.52
C SER A 2 24.16 21.38 -26.83
N GLU A 3 24.87 20.86 -25.81
CA GLU A 3 24.32 19.89 -24.87
C GLU A 3 23.18 20.56 -24.10
N LEU A 4 21.94 20.28 -24.49
CA LEU A 4 20.78 20.55 -23.67
C LEU A 4 20.82 19.59 -22.48
N THR A 5 21.36 20.08 -21.37
CA THR A 5 21.21 19.48 -20.04
C THR A 5 19.72 19.40 -19.71
N HIS A 6 19.08 18.29 -20.08
CA HIS A 6 17.74 17.98 -19.60
C HIS A 6 17.84 17.69 -18.10
N THR A 7 17.85 18.73 -17.27
CA THR A 7 17.47 18.62 -15.86
C THR A 7 16.04 18.11 -15.83
N THR A 8 15.89 16.79 -15.75
CA THR A 8 14.61 16.10 -15.76
C THR A 8 13.99 16.35 -14.39
N THR A 9 13.31 17.49 -14.25
CA THR A 9 12.49 17.74 -13.07
C THR A 9 11.40 16.67 -13.06
N ALA A 10 11.42 15.81 -12.02
CA ALA A 10 10.42 14.76 -11.87
C ALA A 10 9.00 15.32 -12.09
N GLU A 11 8.20 14.65 -12.91
CA GLU A 11 6.86 15.12 -13.27
C GLU A 11 6.11 15.50 -11.97
N PRO A 12 5.51 16.70 -11.85
CA PRO A 12 4.91 17.18 -10.59
C PRO A 12 3.92 16.18 -9.96
N PHE A 13 3.23 15.41 -10.79
CA PHE A 13 2.34 14.33 -10.38
C PHE A 13 3.08 13.16 -9.71
N LEU A 14 4.18 12.66 -10.29
CA LEU A 14 4.98 11.57 -9.72
C LEU A 14 5.63 11.98 -8.41
N ARG A 15 6.09 13.24 -8.31
CA ARG A 15 6.62 13.77 -7.05
C ARG A 15 5.58 13.79 -5.93
N ARG A 16 4.33 14.17 -6.25
CA ARG A 16 3.21 14.12 -5.30
C ARG A 16 2.87 12.68 -4.90
N ALA A 17 2.80 11.76 -5.86
CA ALA A 17 2.59 10.34 -5.58
C ALA A 17 3.71 9.75 -4.71
N GLY A 18 4.96 10.16 -4.94
CA GLY A 18 6.11 9.83 -4.10
C GLY A 18 5.93 10.31 -2.67
N GLY A 19 5.55 11.58 -2.47
CA GLY A 19 5.23 12.12 -1.14
C GLY A 19 4.10 11.37 -0.43
N LEU A 20 3.03 11.03 -1.15
CA LEU A 20 1.92 10.23 -0.61
C LEU A 20 2.36 8.81 -0.23
N ALA A 21 3.26 8.19 -0.99
CA ALA A 21 3.84 6.89 -0.63
C ALA A 21 4.67 6.97 0.65
N ILE A 22 5.44 8.06 0.85
CA ILE A 22 6.16 8.27 2.12
C ILE A 22 5.16 8.41 3.28
N MET A 23 4.10 9.22 3.09
CA MET A 23 3.08 9.40 4.12
C MET A 23 2.33 8.10 4.44
N SER A 24 1.96 7.31 3.42
CA SER A 24 1.35 5.99 3.65
C SER A 24 2.31 5.05 4.37
N GLY A 25 3.61 5.11 4.07
CA GLY A 25 4.67 4.40 4.79
C GLY A 25 4.73 4.76 6.28
N ILE A 26 4.67 6.06 6.62
CA ILE A 26 4.65 6.51 8.02
C ILE A 26 3.40 6.00 8.74
N ILE A 27 2.22 6.20 8.16
CA ILE A 27 0.95 5.74 8.74
C ILE A 27 0.94 4.22 8.93
N SER A 28 1.45 3.48 7.93
CA SER A 28 1.56 2.02 8.02
C SER A 28 2.53 1.57 9.10
N THR A 29 3.63 2.30 9.35
CA THR A 29 4.59 2.00 10.43
C THR A 29 3.92 2.13 11.79
N ILE A 30 3.14 3.21 11.98
CA ILE A 30 2.36 3.43 13.19
C ILE A 30 1.31 2.32 13.35
N GLY A 31 0.60 1.99 12.27
CA GLY A 31 -0.36 0.89 12.25
C GLY A 31 0.28 -0.44 12.66
N VAL A 32 1.38 -0.84 12.02
CA VAL A 32 2.10 -2.09 12.34
C VAL A 32 2.54 -2.13 13.80
N PHE A 33 3.03 -1.01 14.35
CA PHE A 33 3.37 -0.93 15.77
C PHE A 33 2.14 -1.27 16.65
N PHE A 34 0.99 -0.66 16.40
CA PHE A 34 -0.23 -0.95 17.15
C PHE A 34 -0.76 -2.37 16.94
N LEU A 35 -0.61 -2.93 15.75
CA LEU A 35 -0.94 -4.33 15.48
C LEU A 35 -0.10 -5.28 16.34
N ILE A 36 1.21 -5.04 16.41
CA ILE A 36 2.13 -5.84 17.23
C ILE A 36 1.74 -5.71 18.71
N VAL A 37 1.51 -4.49 19.18
CA VAL A 37 1.09 -4.23 20.57
C VAL A 37 -0.22 -4.95 20.90
N MET A 38 -1.22 -4.90 20.00
CA MET A 38 -2.48 -5.64 20.16
C MET A 38 -2.23 -7.13 20.37
N PHE A 39 -1.48 -7.78 19.47
CA PHE A 39 -1.22 -9.22 19.57
C PHE A 39 -0.42 -9.59 20.82
N VAL A 40 0.55 -8.76 21.23
CA VAL A 40 1.27 -8.94 22.49
C VAL A 40 0.30 -8.87 23.68
N LEU A 41 -0.57 -7.86 23.74
CA LEU A 41 -1.51 -7.69 24.85
C LEU A 41 -2.58 -8.78 24.91
N PHE A 42 -2.96 -9.39 23.78
CA PHE A 42 -3.87 -10.55 23.76
C PHE A 42 -3.33 -11.78 24.51
N THR A 43 -2.01 -11.84 24.72
CA THR A 43 -1.36 -12.88 25.55
C THR A 43 -1.38 -12.56 27.05
N THR A 44 -1.94 -11.41 27.44
CA THR A 44 -1.96 -10.89 28.81
C THR A 44 -3.40 -10.70 29.31
N PRO A 45 -3.62 -10.31 30.58
CA PRO A 45 -4.94 -9.91 31.08
C PRO A 45 -5.51 -8.63 30.43
N TYR A 46 -4.67 -7.82 29.75
CA TYR A 46 -5.05 -6.53 29.20
C TYR A 46 -5.71 -6.62 27.80
N LYS A 47 -6.56 -7.61 27.58
CA LYS A 47 -7.17 -7.88 26.26
C LYS A 47 -8.01 -6.71 25.75
N GLU A 48 -8.75 -6.04 26.62
CA GLU A 48 -9.55 -4.86 26.26
C GLU A 48 -8.68 -3.72 25.73
N LEU A 49 -7.53 -3.46 26.36
CA LEU A 49 -6.56 -2.49 25.87
C LEU A 49 -5.97 -2.92 24.52
N GLY A 50 -5.74 -4.22 24.34
CA GLY A 50 -5.36 -4.79 23.03
C GLY A 50 -6.38 -4.44 21.94
N MET A 51 -7.69 -4.58 22.22
CA MET A 51 -8.75 -4.22 21.29
C MET A 51 -8.71 -2.74 20.89
N THR A 52 -8.44 -1.84 21.84
CA THR A 52 -8.28 -0.40 21.55
C THR A 52 -7.11 -0.16 20.58
N PHE A 53 -5.97 -0.83 20.77
CA PHE A 53 -4.85 -0.72 19.83
C PHE A 53 -5.15 -1.34 18.45
N GLY A 54 -5.95 -2.41 18.41
CA GLY A 54 -6.50 -2.97 17.17
C GLY A 54 -7.30 -1.93 16.39
N GLN A 55 -8.23 -1.23 17.05
CA GLN A 55 -9.02 -0.16 16.41
C GLN A 55 -8.13 0.97 15.85
N ILE A 56 -7.07 1.35 16.57
CA ILE A 56 -6.12 2.36 16.07
C ILE A 56 -5.37 1.82 14.83
N ASN A 57 -4.97 0.55 14.83
CA ASN A 57 -4.39 -0.09 13.66
C ASN A 57 -5.36 -0.05 12.46
N ASP A 58 -6.63 -0.36 12.65
CA ASP A 58 -7.64 -0.38 11.59
C ASP A 58 -7.85 1.00 10.95
N ILE A 59 -7.88 2.06 11.78
CA ILE A 59 -7.88 3.46 11.31
C ILE A 59 -6.62 3.76 10.49
N CYS A 60 -5.44 3.34 10.96
CA CYS A 60 -4.20 3.51 10.21
C CYS A 60 -4.25 2.80 8.85
N ILE A 61 -4.76 1.57 8.80
CA ILE A 61 -4.92 0.80 7.55
C ILE A 61 -5.85 1.53 6.57
N ALA A 62 -6.99 2.05 7.05
CA ALA A 62 -7.93 2.79 6.21
C ALA A 62 -7.28 4.04 5.60
N ILE A 63 -6.58 4.84 6.41
CA ILE A 63 -5.87 6.03 5.94
C ILE A 63 -4.74 5.64 4.98
N GLN A 64 -3.93 4.65 5.33
CA GLN A 64 -2.84 4.15 4.48
C GLN A 64 -3.34 3.78 3.08
N TYR A 65 -4.43 3.00 2.98
CA TYR A 65 -4.94 2.59 1.68
C TYR A 65 -5.56 3.74 0.90
N LEU A 66 -6.20 4.70 1.58
CA LEU A 66 -6.67 5.93 0.94
C LEU A 66 -5.50 6.69 0.28
N LEU A 67 -4.37 6.82 0.98
CA LEU A 67 -3.16 7.44 0.46
C LEU A 67 -2.45 6.59 -0.62
N THR A 68 -2.71 5.29 -0.66
CA THR A 68 -2.14 4.36 -1.66
C THR A 68 -2.87 4.45 -3.00
N ILE A 69 -4.14 4.87 -3.04
CA ILE A 69 -4.91 4.95 -4.29
C ILE A 69 -4.24 5.87 -5.34
N PRO A 70 -3.83 7.11 -5.01
CA PRO A 70 -3.09 7.95 -5.96
C PRO A 70 -1.76 7.34 -6.41
N LEU A 71 -1.10 6.56 -5.55
CA LEU A 71 0.11 5.83 -5.88
C LEU A 71 -0.16 4.72 -6.90
N ALA A 72 -1.28 4.00 -6.77
CA ALA A 72 -1.70 3.00 -7.76
C ALA A 72 -1.96 3.62 -9.13
N LEU A 73 -2.61 4.79 -9.18
CA LEU A 73 -2.82 5.54 -10.42
C LEU A 73 -1.50 6.04 -11.02
N ALA A 74 -0.53 6.42 -10.18
CA ALA A 74 0.80 6.81 -10.66
C ALA A 74 1.56 5.64 -11.28
N LEU A 75 1.53 4.47 -10.63
CA LEU A 75 2.12 3.25 -11.18
C LEU A 75 1.43 2.81 -12.48
N ASP A 76 0.10 2.94 -12.59
CA ASP A 76 -0.62 2.70 -13.84
C ASP A 76 -0.05 3.54 -14.98
N ARG A 77 0.02 4.87 -14.77
CA ARG A 77 0.55 5.81 -15.78
C ARG A 77 1.97 5.47 -16.22
N VAL A 78 2.84 5.10 -15.27
CA VAL A 78 4.25 4.79 -15.54
C VAL A 78 4.43 3.43 -16.23
N LEU A 79 3.65 2.41 -15.87
CA LEU A 79 3.86 1.04 -16.31
C LEU A 79 2.99 0.65 -17.51
N ARG A 80 1.90 1.37 -17.77
CA ARG A 80 0.97 1.11 -18.87
C ARG A 80 1.60 1.10 -20.26
N PRO A 81 2.62 1.93 -20.59
CA PRO A 81 3.30 1.85 -21.89
C PRO A 81 3.98 0.50 -22.17
N TYR A 82 4.30 -0.28 -21.13
CA TYR A 82 4.99 -1.56 -21.27
C TYR A 82 4.01 -2.75 -21.39
N HIS A 83 2.94 -2.76 -20.58
CA HIS A 83 1.92 -3.82 -20.59
C HIS A 83 0.52 -3.26 -20.28
N PRO A 84 -0.18 -2.69 -21.27
CA PRO A 84 -1.32 -1.81 -21.02
C PRO A 84 -2.54 -2.51 -20.40
N THR A 85 -2.92 -3.67 -20.93
CA THR A 85 -4.09 -4.42 -20.45
C THR A 85 -3.85 -4.96 -19.04
N PHE A 86 -2.67 -5.55 -18.81
CA PHE A 86 -2.35 -6.21 -17.55
C PHE A 86 -2.22 -5.21 -16.40
N ILE A 87 -1.55 -4.09 -16.63
CA ILE A 87 -1.43 -3.00 -15.65
C ILE A 87 -2.78 -2.39 -15.35
N ARG A 88 -3.60 -2.10 -16.36
CA ARG A 88 -4.93 -1.51 -16.13
C ARG A 88 -5.83 -2.42 -15.30
N LEU A 89 -5.89 -3.71 -15.61
CA LEU A 89 -6.66 -4.68 -14.85
C LEU A 89 -6.16 -4.77 -13.41
N ALA A 90 -4.85 -4.90 -13.21
CA ALA A 90 -4.26 -4.95 -11.89
C ALA A 90 -4.54 -3.68 -11.07
N THR A 91 -4.43 -2.50 -11.67
CA THR A 91 -4.75 -1.23 -11.01
C THR A 91 -6.21 -1.16 -10.61
N VAL A 92 -7.15 -1.52 -11.49
CA VAL A 92 -8.59 -1.51 -11.17
C VAL A 92 -8.91 -2.48 -10.04
N ILE A 93 -8.40 -3.70 -10.10
CA ILE A 93 -8.56 -4.71 -9.04
C ILE A 93 -7.96 -4.20 -7.73
N GLY A 94 -6.72 -3.70 -7.78
CA GLY A 94 -6.02 -3.16 -6.61
C GLY A 94 -6.78 -2.03 -5.94
N ILE A 95 -7.24 -1.03 -6.70
CA ILE A 95 -8.02 0.09 -6.17
C ILE A 95 -9.36 -0.38 -5.61
N ALA A 96 -10.08 -1.24 -6.31
CA ALA A 96 -11.34 -1.80 -5.82
C ALA A 96 -11.14 -2.52 -4.47
N SER A 97 -10.07 -3.31 -4.36
CA SER A 97 -9.73 -3.99 -3.11
C SER A 97 -9.29 -3.04 -2.00
N MET A 98 -8.53 -1.97 -2.31
CA MET A 98 -8.21 -0.92 -1.33
C MET A 98 -9.47 -0.25 -0.79
N ILE A 99 -10.44 0.06 -1.66
CA ILE A 99 -11.73 0.63 -1.26
C ILE A 99 -12.48 -0.34 -0.35
N VAL A 100 -12.55 -1.63 -0.71
CA VAL A 100 -13.16 -2.66 0.13
C VAL A 100 -12.49 -2.73 1.51
N VAL A 101 -11.16 -2.73 1.57
CA VAL A 101 -10.43 -2.71 2.85
C VAL A 101 -10.79 -1.47 3.66
N ILE A 102 -10.78 -0.28 3.06
CA ILE A 102 -11.14 0.97 3.74
C ILE A 102 -12.55 0.87 4.34
N LEU A 103 -13.53 0.40 3.56
CA LEU A 103 -14.92 0.27 4.01
C LEU A 103 -15.06 -0.75 5.14
N LEU A 104 -14.40 -1.91 5.03
CA LEU A 104 -14.43 -2.95 6.06
C LEU A 104 -13.76 -2.48 7.35
N GLN A 105 -12.66 -1.73 7.26
CA GLN A 105 -11.98 -1.19 8.44
C GLN A 105 -12.82 -0.13 9.14
N LEU A 106 -13.44 0.79 8.39
CA LEU A 106 -14.35 1.77 8.97
C LEU A 106 -15.59 1.09 9.56
N ALA A 107 -16.15 0.07 8.90
CA ALA A 107 -17.28 -0.68 9.42
C ALA A 107 -16.96 -1.36 10.77
N LEU A 108 -15.76 -1.92 10.91
CA LEU A 108 -15.29 -2.50 12.18
C LEU A 108 -15.10 -1.41 13.25
N VAL A 109 -14.46 -0.29 12.91
CA VAL A 109 -14.23 0.85 13.84
C VAL A 109 -15.54 1.43 14.38
N TYR A 110 -16.58 1.53 13.54
CA TYR A 110 -17.91 2.02 13.94
C TYR A 110 -18.81 0.93 14.56
N GLY A 111 -18.33 -0.31 14.69
CA GLY A 111 -19.08 -1.41 15.31
C GLY A 111 -20.19 -2.00 14.43
N PHE A 112 -20.19 -1.73 13.12
CA PHE A 112 -21.12 -2.36 12.17
C PHE A 112 -20.74 -3.82 11.87
N LEU A 113 -19.49 -4.20 12.09
CA LEU A 113 -18.98 -5.57 11.94
C LEU A 113 -18.21 -5.98 13.19
N THR A 114 -18.22 -7.28 13.51
CA THR A 114 -17.26 -7.85 14.48
C THR A 114 -15.95 -8.21 13.78
N PHE A 115 -14.88 -8.39 14.56
CA PHE A 115 -13.57 -8.77 14.05
C PHE A 115 -13.63 -10.10 13.29
N GLU A 116 -14.36 -11.09 13.82
CA GLU A 116 -14.50 -12.43 13.23
C GLU A 116 -15.22 -12.39 11.88
N GLN A 117 -16.21 -11.50 11.76
CA GLN A 117 -16.92 -11.30 10.49
C GLN A 117 -16.03 -10.62 9.45
N GLN A 118 -15.17 -9.70 9.88
CA GLN A 118 -14.39 -8.84 9.00
C GLN A 118 -13.06 -9.47 8.56
N VAL A 119 -12.40 -10.24 9.43
CA VAL A 119 -11.02 -10.74 9.24
C VAL A 119 -10.85 -11.56 7.96
N GLY A 120 -11.83 -12.40 7.61
CA GLY A 120 -11.78 -13.21 6.39
C GLY A 120 -11.83 -12.35 5.13
N TRP A 121 -12.75 -11.38 5.08
CA TRP A 121 -12.94 -10.50 3.93
C TRP A 121 -11.80 -9.51 3.74
N VAL A 122 -11.29 -8.93 4.83
CA VAL A 122 -10.15 -8.01 4.75
C VAL A 122 -8.89 -8.75 4.30
N THR A 123 -8.66 -9.97 4.80
CA THR A 123 -7.52 -10.81 4.37
C THR A 123 -7.60 -11.13 2.88
N LEU A 124 -8.79 -11.50 2.39
CA LEU A 124 -9.01 -11.77 0.97
C LEU A 124 -8.75 -10.53 0.10
N ALA A 125 -9.26 -9.36 0.51
CA ALA A 125 -9.05 -8.11 -0.21
C ALA A 125 -7.57 -7.68 -0.20
N MET A 126 -6.88 -7.83 0.93
CA MET A 126 -5.46 -7.48 1.07
C MET A 126 -4.56 -8.44 0.28
N ILE A 127 -4.65 -9.75 0.48
CA ILE A 127 -3.75 -10.70 -0.16
C ILE A 127 -4.15 -10.93 -1.62
N GLY A 128 -5.42 -11.26 -1.86
CA GLY A 128 -5.93 -11.60 -3.19
C GLY A 128 -6.03 -10.38 -4.11
N GLY A 129 -6.43 -9.23 -3.57
CA GLY A 129 -6.61 -8.01 -4.35
C GLY A 129 -5.35 -7.15 -4.42
N VAL A 130 -5.02 -6.52 -3.29
CA VAL A 130 -3.87 -5.60 -3.19
C VAL A 130 -2.55 -6.35 -3.43
N GLY A 131 -2.39 -7.56 -2.89
CA GLY A 131 -1.21 -8.39 -3.09
C GLY A 131 -1.00 -8.75 -4.55
N SER A 132 -2.06 -9.15 -5.26
CA SER A 132 -1.99 -9.38 -6.70
C SER A 132 -1.58 -8.12 -7.46
N TRP A 133 -2.16 -6.97 -7.14
CA TRP A 133 -1.76 -5.69 -7.73
C TRP A 133 -0.28 -5.36 -7.49
N LEU A 134 0.21 -5.53 -6.26
CA LEU A 134 1.62 -5.33 -5.91
C LEU A 134 2.54 -6.25 -6.73
N ILE A 135 2.20 -7.53 -6.82
CA ILE A 135 3.01 -8.51 -7.53
C ILE A 135 3.02 -8.21 -9.04
N VAL A 136 1.87 -7.96 -9.65
CA VAL A 136 1.77 -7.63 -11.08
C VAL A 136 2.54 -6.36 -11.42
N THR A 137 2.30 -5.27 -10.69
CA THR A 137 3.04 -4.02 -10.90
C THR A 137 4.53 -4.20 -10.65
N GLY A 138 4.88 -5.03 -9.66
CA GLY A 138 6.26 -5.42 -9.38
C GLY A 138 6.93 -6.12 -10.57
N PHE A 139 6.27 -7.12 -11.16
CA PHE A 139 6.79 -7.85 -12.32
C PHE A 139 6.99 -6.94 -13.53
N VAL A 140 6.00 -6.13 -13.87
CA VAL A 140 6.11 -5.19 -14.99
C VAL A 140 7.16 -4.11 -14.71
N ALA A 141 7.21 -3.57 -13.49
CA ALA A 141 8.24 -2.60 -13.11
C ALA A 141 9.66 -3.15 -13.26
N ARG A 142 9.86 -4.45 -13.00
CA ARG A 142 11.16 -5.11 -13.16
C ARG A 142 11.57 -5.17 -14.63
N SER A 143 10.64 -5.43 -15.54
CA SER A 143 10.95 -5.52 -16.98
C SER A 143 11.37 -4.18 -17.59
N THR A 144 11.05 -3.05 -16.94
CA THR A 144 11.51 -1.72 -17.37
C THR A 144 12.99 -1.43 -17.07
N GLY A 145 13.65 -2.26 -16.26
CA GLY A 145 15.02 -2.02 -15.78
C GLY A 145 15.18 -0.86 -14.76
N ARG A 146 14.17 0.02 -14.65
CA ARG A 146 14.20 1.18 -13.73
C ARG A 146 13.98 0.80 -12.26
N LEU A 147 13.29 -0.32 -12.02
CA LEU A 147 12.95 -0.82 -10.69
C LEU A 147 13.37 -2.30 -10.55
N PRO A 148 14.68 -2.61 -10.50
CA PRO A 148 15.17 -3.99 -10.56
C PRO A 148 14.77 -4.85 -9.35
N ARG A 149 14.47 -4.23 -8.21
CA ARG A 149 14.05 -4.91 -6.96
C ARG A 149 12.54 -4.91 -6.74
N SER A 150 11.74 -4.49 -7.72
CA SER A 150 10.30 -4.29 -7.56
C SER A 150 9.55 -5.56 -7.14
N VAL A 151 9.83 -6.73 -7.73
CA VAL A 151 9.17 -7.98 -7.35
C VAL A 151 9.44 -8.35 -5.89
N LEU A 152 10.70 -8.23 -5.45
CA LEU A 152 11.08 -8.48 -4.06
C LEU A 152 10.35 -7.51 -3.12
N MET A 153 10.36 -6.21 -3.45
CA MET A 153 9.71 -5.20 -2.62
C MET A 153 8.20 -5.40 -2.56
N SER A 154 7.58 -5.77 -3.67
CA SER A 154 6.16 -6.12 -3.72
C SER A 154 5.84 -7.34 -2.86
N ALA A 155 6.66 -8.40 -2.95
CA ALA A 155 6.50 -9.60 -2.12
C ALA A 155 6.64 -9.29 -0.62
N LEU A 156 7.56 -8.40 -0.24
CA LEU A 156 7.70 -7.92 1.14
C LEU A 156 6.47 -7.13 1.60
N ALA A 157 5.79 -6.41 0.71
CA ALA A 157 4.63 -5.60 1.05
C ALA A 157 3.34 -6.42 1.28
N VAL A 158 3.19 -7.59 0.64
CA VAL A 158 1.96 -8.41 0.70
C VAL A 158 1.53 -8.74 2.14
N PRO A 159 2.43 -9.18 3.04
CA PRO A 159 2.06 -9.55 4.42
C PRO A 159 1.72 -8.37 5.34
N TYR A 160 1.50 -7.15 4.80
CA TYR A 160 1.32 -5.89 5.52
C TYR A 160 2.56 -5.40 6.30
N LEU A 161 3.26 -6.28 7.03
CA LEU A 161 4.44 -5.92 7.84
C LEU A 161 5.57 -5.26 7.03
N GLY A 162 5.79 -5.68 5.79
CA GLY A 162 6.81 -5.07 4.93
C GLY A 162 6.29 -3.94 4.05
N TYR A 163 5.00 -3.58 4.14
CA TYR A 163 4.44 -2.44 3.39
C TYR A 163 5.20 -1.13 3.67
N PRO A 164 5.54 -0.76 4.93
CA PRO A 164 6.26 0.48 5.18
C PRO A 164 7.56 0.57 4.39
N VAL A 165 8.33 -0.52 4.35
CA VAL A 165 9.60 -0.61 3.63
C VAL A 165 9.39 -0.40 2.13
N TRP A 166 8.38 -1.06 1.56
CA TRP A 166 8.01 -0.88 0.16
C TRP A 166 7.59 0.55 -0.15
N ALA A 167 6.76 1.16 0.71
CA ALA A 167 6.24 2.51 0.53
C ALA A 167 7.36 3.56 0.58
N PHE A 168 8.28 3.45 1.54
CA PHE A 168 9.47 4.31 1.60
C PHE A 168 10.39 4.11 0.39
N TRP A 169 10.63 2.85 0.00
CA TRP A 169 11.48 2.54 -1.15
C TRP A 169 10.89 3.13 -2.45
N LEU A 170 9.60 2.89 -2.71
CA LEU A 170 8.93 3.37 -3.92
C LEU A 170 8.77 4.89 -3.89
N GLY A 171 8.40 5.47 -2.75
CA GLY A 171 8.26 6.92 -2.58
C GLY A 171 9.56 7.65 -2.92
N ARG A 172 10.71 7.16 -2.42
CA ARG A 172 12.02 7.73 -2.76
C ARG A 172 12.36 7.61 -4.25
N ARG A 173 11.89 6.56 -4.94
CA ARG A 173 12.10 6.41 -6.39
C ARG A 173 11.25 7.40 -7.17
N LEU A 174 9.98 7.56 -6.81
CA LEU A 174 9.06 8.48 -7.48
C LEU A 174 9.41 9.96 -7.26
N LEU A 175 9.99 10.30 -6.11
CA LEU A 175 10.51 11.65 -5.86
C LEU A 175 11.70 12.03 -6.75
N ASN A 176 12.43 11.04 -7.26
CA ASN A 176 13.63 11.20 -8.09
C ASN A 176 13.41 10.70 -9.52
N TRP A 177 12.16 10.61 -9.97
CA TRP A 177 11.78 10.00 -11.24
C TRP A 177 11.89 10.95 -12.42
#